data_AF-A0A1H1PRN8-F1
#
_entry.id   AF-A0A1H1PRN8-F1
#
_cell.length_a   1.000
_cell.length_b   1.000
_cell.length_c   1.000
_cell.angle_alpha   90.00
_cell.angle_beta   90.00
_cell.angle_gamma   90.00
#
_symmetry.space_group_name_H-M   'P 1'
#
loop_
_entity.id
_entity.type
_entity.pdbx_description
1 polymer ?
#
loop_
_entity_poly.entity_id
_entity_poly.type
_entity_poly.pdbx_seq_one_letter_code
_entity_poly.pdbx_strand_id
1 'polypeptide(L)' 'MNKSDAGFDYDRYRRLLAEADSEVKRLAFINLLIDEKAKDKLALDSIRATLVGMGITTPPRAD' A
#
# COMPACT_ATOMS: atom_id res chain seq x y z
N MET A 1 13.28 -4.26 18.73
CA MET A 1 12.57 -3.01 18.34
C MET A 1 11.86 -3.24 17.01
N ASN A 2 10.55 -3.05 17.03
CA ASN A 2 9.58 -3.27 15.95
C ASN A 2 10.02 -2.74 14.58
N LYS A 3 10.30 -3.66 13.63
CA LYS A 3 10.22 -3.39 12.18
C LYS A 3 8.81 -3.73 11.68
N SER A 4 7.82 -3.26 12.42
CA SER A 4 6.41 -3.31 12.04
C SER A 4 5.96 -1.87 11.83
N ASP A 5 6.75 -1.13 11.06
CA ASP A 5 6.22 0.02 10.36
C ASP A 5 5.26 -0.56 9.32
N ALA A 6 4.07 0.00 9.20
CA ALA A 6 2.94 -0.56 8.46
C ALA A 6 3.14 -0.58 6.92
N GLY A 7 4.34 -0.82 6.42
CA GLY A 7 4.68 -0.73 5.01
C GLY A 7 5.55 -1.90 4.58
N PHE A 8 4.93 -2.81 3.84
CA PHE A 8 5.58 -3.82 3.00
C PHE A 8 6.08 -5.09 3.74
N ASP A 9 5.32 -6.17 3.61
CA ASP A 9 5.67 -7.50 4.12
C ASP A 9 6.71 -8.16 3.19
N TYR A 10 7.97 -7.72 3.33
CA TYR A 10 9.08 -8.09 2.46
C TYR A 10 9.31 -9.60 2.38
N ASP A 11 9.14 -10.33 3.48
CA ASP A 11 9.29 -11.79 3.50
C ASP A 11 8.21 -12.49 2.68
N ARG A 12 6.96 -12.00 2.76
CA ARG A 12 5.85 -12.51 1.94
C ARG A 12 6.10 -12.26 0.45
N TYR A 13 6.47 -11.05 0.07
CA TYR A 13 6.74 -10.71 -1.34
C TYR A 13 7.94 -11.45 -1.91
N ARG A 14 8.99 -11.68 -1.09
CA ARG A 14 10.16 -12.45 -1.51
C ARG A 14 9.80 -13.90 -1.83
N ARG A 15 8.91 -14.53 -1.07
CA ARG A 15 8.39 -15.88 -1.36
C ARG A 15 7.56 -15.90 -2.63
N LEU A 16 6.62 -14.97 -2.76
CA LEU A 16 5.77 -14.85 -3.96
C LEU A 16 6.59 -14.59 -5.23
N LEU A 17 7.67 -13.81 -5.14
CA LEU A 17 8.58 -13.59 -6.25
C LEU A 17 9.35 -14.87 -6.63
N ALA A 18 9.75 -15.68 -5.66
CA ALA A 18 10.40 -16.97 -5.92
C ALA A 18 9.44 -17.98 -6.55
N GLU A 19 8.14 -17.91 -6.22
CA GLU A 19 7.08 -18.74 -6.81
C GLU A 19 6.65 -18.26 -8.21
N ALA A 20 6.95 -17.00 -8.56
CA ALA A 20 6.64 -16.39 -9.85
C ALA A 20 7.64 -16.80 -10.96
N ASP A 21 7.81 -18.10 -11.15
CA ASP A 21 8.71 -18.72 -12.13
C ASP A 21 8.22 -18.58 -13.58
N SER A 22 6.90 -18.60 -13.80
CA SER A 22 6.28 -18.40 -15.11
C SER A 22 5.88 -16.94 -15.35
N GLU A 23 5.79 -16.55 -16.63
CA GLU A 23 5.36 -15.20 -17.02
C GLU A 23 3.96 -14.85 -16.49
N VAL A 24 3.03 -15.81 -16.53
CA VAL A 24 1.67 -15.64 -16.00
C VAL A 24 1.70 -15.34 -14.49
N LYS A 25 2.52 -16.08 -13.72
CA LYS A 25 2.64 -15.85 -12.28
C LYS A 25 3.33 -14.52 -11.96
N ARG A 26 4.32 -14.10 -12.76
CA ARG A 26 4.93 -12.77 -12.62
C ARG A 26 3.93 -11.64 -12.84
N LEU A 27 3.08 -11.73 -13.86
CA LEU A 27 2.03 -10.75 -14.11
C LEU A 27 1.01 -10.72 -12.97
N ALA A 28 0.57 -11.89 -12.48
CA ALA A 28 -0.33 -11.98 -11.34
C ALA A 28 0.30 -11.34 -10.07
N PHE A 29 1.59 -11.56 -9.85
CA PHE A 29 2.30 -10.97 -8.72
C PHE A 29 2.44 -9.45 -8.84
N ILE A 30 2.73 -8.91 -10.02
CA ILE A 30 2.78 -7.47 -10.27
C ILE A 30 1.42 -6.82 -10.00
N ASN A 31 0.34 -7.44 -10.49
CA ASN A 31 -1.03 -6.93 -10.27
C ASN A 31 -1.38 -6.91 -8.78
N LEU A 32 -1.02 -7.96 -8.03
CA LEU A 32 -1.20 -8.01 -6.58
C LEU A 32 -0.50 -6.83 -5.89
N LEU A 33 0.75 -6.53 -6.26
CA LEU A 33 1.51 -5.42 -5.67
C LEU A 33 0.87 -4.05 -5.96
N ILE A 34 0.34 -3.87 -7.18
CA ILE A 34 -0.35 -2.64 -7.57
C ILE A 34 -1.65 -2.49 -6.76
N ASP A 35 -2.44 -3.55 -6.66
CA ASP A 35 -3.72 -3.54 -5.94
C ASP A 35 -3.53 -3.27 -4.44
N GLU A 36 -2.56 -3.91 -3.81
CA GLU A 36 -2.26 -3.67 -2.39
C GLU A 36 -1.81 -2.23 -2.16
N LYS A 37 -0.91 -1.68 -2.99
CA LYS A 37 -0.47 -0.28 -2.88
C LYS A 37 -1.59 0.73 -3.17
N ALA A 38 -2.50 0.40 -4.08
CA ALA A 38 -3.66 1.25 -4.38
C ALA A 38 -4.61 1.31 -3.17
N LYS A 39 -4.88 0.16 -2.53
CA LYS A 39 -5.69 0.09 -1.30
C LYS A 39 -5.06 0.87 -0.15
N ASP A 40 -3.74 0.76 0.04
CA ASP A 40 -3.03 1.52 1.07
C ASP A 40 -3.16 3.03 0.87
N LYS A 41 -3.01 3.51 -0.37
CA LYS A 41 -3.21 4.93 -0.69
C LYS A 41 -4.64 5.39 -0.40
N LEU A 42 -5.64 4.59 -0.80
CA LEU A 42 -7.06 4.91 -0.53
C LEU A 42 -7.36 4.95 0.97
N ALA A 43 -6.80 4.02 1.75
CA ALA A 43 -6.95 4.00 3.20
C ALA A 43 -6.32 5.24 3.84
N LEU A 44 -5.12 5.62 3.41
CA LEU A 44 -4.44 6.83 3.87
C LEU A 44 -5.23 8.10 3.53
N ASP A 45 -5.77 8.21 2.31
CA ASP A 45 -6.56 9.36 1.90
C ASP A 45 -7.91 9.42 2.64
N SER A 46 -8.52 8.27 2.94
CA SER A 46 -9.72 8.19 3.78
C SER A 46 -9.45 8.66 5.23
N ILE A 47 -8.32 8.24 5.81
CA ILE A 47 -7.89 8.71 7.14
C ILE A 47 -7.65 10.22 7.11
N ARG A 48 -6.94 10.73 6.10
CA ARG A 48 -6.71 12.18 5.92
C ARG A 48 -8.02 12.95 5.80
N ALA A 49 -8.96 12.48 4.98
CA ALA A 49 -10.26 13.10 4.83
C ALA A 49 -11.02 13.16 6.17
N THR A 50 -10.95 12.08 6.96
CA THR A 50 -11.54 12.02 8.30
C THR A 50 -10.90 13.03 9.25
N LEU A 51 -9.57 13.14 9.25
CA LEU A 51 -8.83 14.10 10.09
C LEU A 51 -9.12 15.56 9.71
N VAL A 52 -9.29 15.85 8.41
CA VAL A 52 -9.75 17.16 7.93
C VAL A 52 -11.16 17.46 8.42
N GLY A 53 -12.08 16.49 8.34
CA GLY A 53 -13.46 16.64 8.84
C GLY A 53 -13.55 16.88 10.35
N MET A 54 -12.59 16.35 11.12
CA MET A 54 -12.47 16.59 12.57
C MET A 54 -11.74 17.90 12.91
N GLY A 55 -11.25 18.66 11.91
CA GLY A 55 -10.48 19.88 12.12
C GLY A 55 -9.08 19.66 12.72
N ILE A 56 -8.59 18.41 12.72
CA ILE A 56 -7.28 18.04 13.29
C ILE A 56 -6.15 18.41 12.31
N THR A 57 -6.42 18.35 11.00
CA THR A 57 -5.46 18.68 9.94
C THR A 57 -6.06 19.67 8.94
N THR A 58 -5.29 20.64 8.49
CA THR A 58 -5.72 21.60 7.45
C THR A 58 -5.64 20.94 6.06
N PRO A 59 -6.64 21.15 5.17
CA PRO A 59 -6.58 20.59 3.82
C PRO A 59 -5.38 21.14 3.04
N PRO A 60 -4.81 20.37 2.09
CA PRO A 60 -3.73 20.86 1.25
C PRO A 60 -4.19 22.12 0.49
N ARG A 61 -3.38 23.18 0.54
CA ARG A 61 -3.64 24.43 -0.18
C ARG A 61 -3.60 24.09 -1.67
N ALA A 62 -4.70 24.32 -2.38
CA ALA A 62 -4.72 24.22 -3.83
C ALA A 62 -3.83 25.36 -4.38
N ASP A 63 -2.71 25.00 -5.02
CA ASP A 63 -1.89 25.87 -5.85
C ASP A 63 -2.42 25.93 -7.29
#